data_AF-A0A1V6SCQ1-F1
#
_entry.id   AF-A0A1V6SCQ1-F1
#
_cell.length_a   1.000
_cell.length_b   1.000
_cell.length_c   1.000
_cell.angle_alpha   90.00
_cell.angle_beta   90.00
_cell.angle_gamma   90.00
#
_symmetry.space_group_name_H-M   'P 1'
#
loop_
_entity.id
_entity.type
_entity.pdbx_description
1 polymer ?
#
loop_
_entity_poly.entity_id
_entity_poly.type
_entity_poly.pdbx_seq_one_letter_code
_entity_poly.pdbx_strand_id
1 'polypeptide(L)'
;MVYYVRFLKTPRIQQQKGSIFISALICITTDLGDSFLAEDVDLMVTARDNSSRVIFQKKTEWSASNRELAITLGPLPSNLAKQSMVLTVEAPESPEYVIPQYPSIPLVVAATSAPFGPQSTPAEKLVQRRIQYSSSEPLPIKIWEETGNSIARHIW
;
A
#
# COMPACT_ATOMS: atom_id res chain seq x y z
N MET A 1 -3.72 18.69 -1.54
CA MET A 1 -4.62 17.77 -0.80
C MET A 1 -3.91 16.44 -0.67
N VAL A 2 -4.08 15.70 0.42
CA VAL A 2 -3.36 14.44 0.66
C VAL A 2 -4.23 13.28 0.22
N TYR A 3 -3.66 12.35 -0.53
CA TYR A 3 -4.34 11.15 -0.99
C TYR A 3 -3.73 9.91 -0.32
N TYR A 4 -4.53 8.86 -0.21
CA TYR A 4 -4.17 7.62 0.47
C TYR A 4 -4.34 6.45 -0.48
N VAL A 5 -3.32 5.60 -0.56
CA VAL A 5 -3.52 4.27 -1.13
C VAL A 5 -4.45 3.48 -0.21
N ARG A 6 -5.50 2.88 -0.76
CA ARG A 6 -6.45 2.02 -0.04
C ARG A 6 -6.61 0.69 -0.72
N PHE A 7 -6.70 -0.38 0.06
CA PHE A 7 -7.05 -1.70 -0.45
C PHE A 7 -8.57 -1.85 -0.55
N LEU A 8 -9.10 -1.84 -1.77
CA LEU A 8 -10.49 -2.23 -2.06
C LEU A 8 -10.67 -3.75 -1.94
N LYS A 9 -9.64 -4.51 -2.36
CA LYS A 9 -9.48 -5.94 -2.06
C LYS A 9 -8.11 -6.14 -1.45
N THR A 10 -8.08 -6.66 -0.22
CA THR A 10 -6.83 -6.89 0.49
C THR A 10 -5.96 -7.93 -0.22
N PRO A 11 -4.63 -7.85 -0.06
CA PRO A 11 -3.71 -8.76 -0.72
C PRO A 11 -4.01 -10.22 -0.37
N ARG A 12 -3.93 -11.09 -1.37
CA ARG A 12 -4.11 -12.54 -1.21
C ARG A 12 -3.25 -13.31 -2.19
N ILE A 13 -2.95 -14.56 -1.84
CA ILE A 13 -2.31 -15.50 -2.75
C ILE A 13 -3.40 -16.16 -3.61
N GLN A 14 -3.23 -16.17 -4.92
CA GLN A 14 -4.11 -16.82 -5.89
C GLN A 14 -3.34 -17.82 -6.75
N GLN A 15 -3.98 -18.92 -7.11
CA GLN A 15 -3.47 -19.83 -8.14
C GLN A 15 -4.23 -19.58 -9.45
N GLN A 16 -3.49 -19.39 -10.54
CA GLN A 16 -4.03 -19.20 -11.88
C GLN A 16 -3.24 -20.05 -12.88
N LYS A 17 -3.92 -20.97 -13.57
CA LYS A 17 -3.35 -21.84 -14.61
C LYS A 17 -2.04 -22.53 -14.19
N GLY A 18 -1.98 -23.04 -12.95
CA GLY A 18 -0.81 -23.73 -12.39
C GLY A 18 0.31 -22.82 -11.86
N SER A 19 0.16 -21.49 -11.97
CA SER A 19 1.09 -20.50 -11.42
C SER A 19 0.47 -19.77 -10.21
N ILE A 20 1.32 -19.32 -9.29
CA ILE A 20 0.88 -18.64 -8.06
C ILE A 20 1.15 -17.13 -8.18
N PHE A 21 0.20 -16.29 -7.79
CA PHE A 21 0.30 -14.83 -7.86
C PHE A 21 -0.16 -14.19 -6.55
N ILE A 22 0.39 -13.02 -6.22
CA ILE A 22 -0.20 -12.10 -5.24
C ILE A 22 -1.12 -11.18 -6.01
N SER A 23 -2.35 -11.02 -5.52
CA SER A 23 -3.33 -10.11 -6.09
C SER A 23 -3.85 -9.14 -5.03
N ALA A 24 -4.06 -7.88 -5.40
CA ALA A 24 -4.82 -6.92 -4.62
C ALA A 24 -5.57 -5.96 -5.57
N LEU A 25 -6.53 -5.20 -5.03
CA LEU A 25 -7.16 -4.12 -5.77
C LEU A 25 -7.05 -2.87 -4.91
N ILE A 26 -6.50 -1.79 -5.48
CA ILE A 26 -6.30 -0.54 -4.76
C ILE A 26 -7.09 0.61 -5.39
N CYS A 27 -7.33 1.66 -4.63
CA CYS A 27 -7.60 2.99 -5.15
C CYS A 27 -6.70 4.01 -4.47
N ILE A 28 -6.55 5.19 -5.08
CA ILE A 28 -5.91 6.35 -4.46
C ILE A 28 -6.95 7.45 -4.35
N THR A 29 -7.27 7.81 -3.11
CA THR A 29 -8.38 8.71 -2.81
C THR A 29 -8.11 9.48 -1.53
N THR A 30 -8.86 10.56 -1.32
CA THR A 30 -8.82 11.37 -0.10
C THR A 30 -9.21 10.56 1.13
N ASP A 31 -8.94 11.09 2.31
CA ASP A 31 -9.37 10.51 3.58
C ASP A 31 -10.89 10.23 3.63
N LEU A 32 -11.73 11.10 3.05
CA LEU A 32 -13.17 10.89 2.98
C LEU A 32 -13.60 9.89 1.90
N GLY A 33 -12.78 9.67 0.89
CA GLY A 33 -13.13 8.84 -0.27
C GLY A 33 -14.01 9.55 -1.29
N ASP A 34 -14.09 10.88 -1.24
CA ASP A 34 -14.95 11.71 -2.08
C ASP A 34 -14.29 12.11 -3.42
N SER A 35 -12.96 12.06 -3.49
CA SER A 35 -12.19 12.35 -4.70
C SER A 35 -11.09 11.31 -4.94
N PHE A 36 -10.95 10.85 -6.18
CA PHE A 36 -9.80 10.05 -6.62
C PHE A 36 -8.63 10.95 -7.01
N LEU A 37 -7.40 10.42 -6.96
CA LEU A 37 -6.23 11.14 -7.46
C LEU A 37 -6.35 11.34 -8.97
N ALA A 38 -6.38 12.61 -9.40
CA ALA A 38 -6.55 13.02 -10.79
C ALA A 38 -5.21 13.38 -11.47
N GLU A 39 -4.12 12.77 -11.03
CA GLU A 39 -2.77 12.95 -11.56
C GLU A 39 -2.17 11.58 -11.91
N ASP A 40 -1.31 11.55 -12.92
CA ASP A 40 -0.55 10.35 -13.26
C ASP A 40 0.62 10.20 -12.28
N VAL A 41 0.74 9.04 -11.64
CA VAL A 41 1.76 8.79 -10.61
C VAL A 41 2.31 7.38 -10.73
N ASP A 42 3.65 7.29 -10.75
CA ASP A 42 4.35 6.03 -10.62
C ASP A 42 4.14 5.44 -9.21
N LEU A 43 3.97 4.12 -9.14
CA LEU A 43 3.82 3.38 -7.90
C LEU A 43 4.85 2.25 -7.84
N MET A 44 5.48 2.10 -6.68
CA MET A 44 6.26 0.94 -6.33
C MET A 44 5.42 -0.01 -5.49
N VAL A 45 5.28 -1.25 -5.97
CA VAL A 45 4.62 -2.34 -5.24
C VAL A 45 5.69 -3.32 -4.79
N THR A 46 5.79 -3.50 -3.48
CA THR A 46 6.81 -4.37 -2.86
C THR A 46 6.15 -5.41 -1.96
N ALA A 47 6.40 -6.69 -2.24
CA ALA A 47 6.06 -7.79 -1.33
C ALA A 47 7.28 -8.15 -0.48
N ARG A 48 7.12 -8.17 0.84
CA ARG A 48 8.19 -8.53 1.79
C ARG A 48 7.77 -9.73 2.64
N ASP A 49 8.74 -10.55 3.03
CA ASP A 49 8.53 -11.63 4.01
C ASP A 49 8.54 -11.11 5.45
N ASN A 50 8.33 -12.00 6.42
CA ASN A 50 8.38 -11.70 7.85
C ASN A 50 9.74 -11.17 8.32
N SER A 51 10.83 -11.46 7.61
CA SER A 51 12.18 -10.93 7.88
C SER A 51 12.42 -9.58 7.20
N SER A 52 11.38 -8.95 6.65
CA SER A 52 11.44 -7.71 5.87
C SER A 52 12.30 -7.80 4.59
N ARG A 53 12.62 -9.01 4.13
CA ARG A 53 13.32 -9.21 2.86
C ARG A 53 12.37 -8.97 1.71
N VAL A 54 12.82 -8.23 0.70
CA VAL A 54 12.05 -8.03 -0.53
C VAL A 54 11.99 -9.35 -1.30
N ILE A 55 10.78 -9.85 -1.50
CA ILE A 55 10.51 -11.08 -2.26
C ILE A 55 10.17 -10.72 -3.71
N PHE A 56 9.35 -9.69 -3.90
CA PHE A 56 8.95 -9.21 -5.19
C PHE A 56 8.86 -7.69 -5.17
N GLN A 57 9.24 -7.05 -6.27
CA GLN A 57 9.13 -5.62 -6.43
C GLN A 57 8.74 -5.32 -7.88
N LYS A 58 7.76 -4.42 -8.06
CA LYS A 58 7.24 -4.06 -9.38
C LYS A 58 6.85 -2.59 -9.40
N LYS A 59 7.28 -1.89 -10.46
CA LYS A 59 6.74 -0.58 -10.82
C LYS A 59 5.43 -0.74 -11.57
N THR A 60 4.45 0.08 -11.25
CA THR A 60 3.17 0.21 -11.95
C THR A 60 2.76 1.67 -11.97
N GLU A 61 1.84 2.04 -12.84
CA GLU A 61 1.39 3.42 -12.97
C GLU A 61 -0.07 3.55 -12.51
N TRP A 62 -0.37 4.63 -11.80
CA TRP A 62 -1.71 5.13 -11.61
C TRP A 62 -1.95 6.24 -12.62
N SER A 63 -2.95 6.10 -13.47
CA SER A 63 -3.35 7.18 -14.38
C SER A 63 -4.49 8.00 -13.77
N ALA A 64 -4.55 9.29 -14.07
CA ALA A 64 -5.52 10.27 -13.56
C ALA A 64 -6.99 9.85 -13.73
N SER A 65 -7.28 9.02 -14.73
CA SER A 65 -8.62 8.47 -14.99
C SER A 65 -8.99 7.27 -14.11
N ASN A 66 -8.05 6.71 -13.35
CA ASN A 66 -8.27 5.51 -12.56
C ASN A 66 -9.20 5.79 -11.39
N ARG A 67 -10.12 4.85 -11.14
CA ARG A 67 -10.87 4.74 -9.88
C ARG A 67 -10.34 3.60 -9.01
N GLU A 68 -9.78 2.60 -9.68
CA GLU A 68 -9.13 1.45 -9.07
C GLU A 68 -7.96 0.99 -9.95
N LEU A 69 -7.03 0.28 -9.33
CA LEU A 69 -5.88 -0.32 -10.00
C LEU A 69 -5.68 -1.75 -9.48
N ALA A 70 -5.76 -2.72 -10.39
CA ALA A 70 -5.51 -4.11 -10.06
C ALA A 70 -4.00 -4.35 -9.92
N ILE A 71 -3.59 -4.87 -8.77
CA ILE A 71 -2.21 -5.25 -8.50
C ILE A 71 -2.09 -6.75 -8.66
N THR A 72 -1.13 -7.18 -9.48
CA THR A 72 -0.78 -8.59 -9.67
C THR A 72 0.73 -8.73 -9.71
N LEU A 73 1.28 -9.54 -8.79
CA LEU A 73 2.70 -9.87 -8.69
C LEU A 73 2.89 -11.37 -8.85
N GLY A 74 3.89 -11.77 -9.62
CA GLY A 74 4.23 -13.16 -9.87
C GLY A 74 4.61 -13.44 -11.31
N PRO A 75 4.78 -14.73 -11.67
CA PRO A 75 4.51 -15.89 -10.83
C PRO A 75 5.47 -16.02 -9.63
N LEU A 76 4.95 -16.50 -8.49
CA LEU A 76 5.72 -16.74 -7.26
C LEU A 76 6.24 -18.17 -7.24
N PRO A 77 7.52 -18.36 -6.86
CA PRO A 77 8.04 -19.67 -6.50
C PRO A 77 7.19 -20.33 -5.41
N SER A 78 6.96 -21.64 -5.53
CA SER A 78 6.06 -22.41 -4.66
C SER A 78 6.51 -22.45 -3.19
N ASN A 79 7.81 -22.31 -2.93
CA ASN A 79 8.36 -22.19 -1.58
C ASN A 79 8.00 -20.85 -0.92
N LEU A 80 7.96 -19.76 -1.69
CA LEU A 80 7.63 -18.43 -1.17
C LEU A 80 6.13 -18.27 -0.94
N ALA A 81 5.30 -18.95 -1.73
CA ALA A 81 3.86 -19.01 -1.52
C ALA A 81 3.45 -19.66 -0.18
N LYS A 82 4.36 -20.38 0.49
CA LYS A 82 4.16 -20.98 1.82
C LYS A 82 4.51 -20.04 2.97
N GLN A 83 5.00 -18.83 2.68
CA GLN A 83 5.43 -17.87 3.68
C GLN A 83 4.36 -16.80 3.90
N SER A 84 4.38 -16.20 5.08
CA SER A 84 3.61 -14.99 5.36
C SER A 84 4.36 -13.78 4.78
N MET A 85 3.60 -12.86 4.20
CA MET A 85 4.11 -11.71 3.47
C MET A 85 3.29 -10.47 3.80
N VAL A 86 3.86 -9.29 3.55
CA VAL A 86 3.13 -8.01 3.53
C VAL A 86 3.29 -7.36 2.17
N LEU A 87 2.26 -6.63 1.73
CA LEU A 87 2.29 -5.87 0.48
C LEU A 87 2.34 -4.38 0.80
N THR A 88 3.39 -3.72 0.34
CA THR A 88 3.50 -2.26 0.40
C THR A 88 3.25 -1.67 -0.98
N VAL A 89 2.44 -0.62 -1.06
CA VAL A 89 2.26 0.22 -2.23
C VAL A 89 2.62 1.65 -1.83
N GLU A 90 3.57 2.24 -2.54
CA GLU A 90 4.09 3.58 -2.27
C GLU A 90 4.34 4.32 -3.59
N ALA A 91 4.05 5.63 -3.63
CA ALA A 91 4.53 6.48 -4.70
C ALA A 91 5.99 6.86 -4.39
N PRO A 92 6.90 6.92 -5.39
CA PRO A 92 8.20 7.55 -5.20
C PRO A 92 8.00 8.98 -4.68
N GLU A 93 8.81 9.40 -3.71
CA GLU A 93 8.76 10.78 -3.22
C GLU A 93 9.03 11.75 -4.38
N SER A 94 8.10 12.67 -4.65
CA SER A 94 8.38 13.92 -5.36
C SER A 94 8.51 15.04 -4.32
N PRO A 95 9.74 15.33 -3.84
CA PRO A 95 9.95 16.47 -2.96
C PRO A 95 9.96 17.75 -3.82
N GLU A 96 8.80 18.21 -4.29
CA GLU A 96 8.74 19.52 -4.98
C GLU A 96 8.78 20.69 -3.97
N TYR A 97 8.36 20.48 -2.72
CA TYR A 97 8.38 21.51 -1.68
C TYR A 97 8.76 20.95 -0.30
N VAL A 98 10.06 20.96 0.01
CA VAL A 98 10.55 20.70 1.37
C VAL A 98 10.58 22.03 2.11
N ILE A 99 9.66 22.24 3.05
CA ILE A 99 9.75 23.36 4.00
C ILE A 99 10.63 22.88 5.16
N PRO A 100 11.82 23.47 5.42
CA PRO A 100 12.78 22.94 6.39
C PRO A 100 12.26 22.77 7.82
N GLN A 101 11.14 23.42 8.16
CA GLN A 101 10.54 23.45 9.48
C GLN A 101 9.37 22.47 9.66
N TYR A 102 8.92 21.81 8.58
CA TYR A 102 7.81 20.87 8.63
C TYR A 102 8.13 19.59 7.86
N PRO A 103 7.74 18.40 8.37
CA PRO A 103 7.86 17.18 7.61
C PRO A 103 7.07 17.31 6.30
N SER A 104 7.71 17.02 5.17
CA SER A 104 7.05 17.01 3.86
C SER A 104 5.97 15.93 3.87
N ILE A 105 4.70 16.34 3.79
CA ILE A 105 3.60 15.40 3.64
C ILE A 105 3.58 14.96 2.17
N PRO A 106 3.73 13.66 1.86
CA PRO A 106 3.70 13.20 0.49
C PRO A 106 2.31 13.42 -0.10
N LEU A 107 2.24 13.68 -1.41
CA LEU A 107 0.98 13.76 -2.15
C LEU A 107 0.16 12.48 -1.98
N VAL A 108 0.83 11.32 -2.07
CA VAL A 108 0.24 9.99 -1.92
C VAL A 108 0.85 9.28 -0.72
N VAL A 109 0.03 9.05 0.30
CA VAL A 109 0.40 8.29 1.51
C VAL A 109 0.38 6.79 1.20
N ALA A 110 1.53 6.16 1.40
CA ALA A 110 1.74 4.73 1.19
C ALA A 110 0.84 3.84 2.07
N ALA A 111 0.64 2.60 1.64
CA ALA A 111 -0.11 1.58 2.34
C ALA A 111 0.72 0.30 2.49
N THR A 112 0.82 -0.24 3.70
CA THR A 112 1.31 -1.61 3.92
C THR A 112 0.18 -2.47 4.47
N SER A 113 -0.13 -3.60 3.85
CA SER A 113 -1.20 -4.48 4.30
C SER A 113 -0.89 -5.15 5.64
N ALA A 114 -1.93 -5.70 6.28
CA ALA A 114 -1.75 -6.80 7.23
C ALA A 114 -0.96 -7.96 6.58
N PRO A 115 -0.30 -8.81 7.40
CA PRO A 115 0.31 -10.04 6.91
C PRO A 115 -0.71 -10.93 6.21
N PHE A 116 -0.29 -11.56 5.11
CA PHE A 116 -1.09 -12.54 4.40
C PHE A 116 -0.24 -13.73 3.91
N GLY A 117 -0.88 -14.89 3.74
CA GLY A 117 -0.19 -16.14 3.38
C GLY A 117 -1.05 -17.37 3.64
N PRO A 118 -0.48 -18.59 3.73
CA PRO A 118 -1.24 -19.83 3.88
C PRO A 118 -2.19 -19.86 5.09
N GLN A 119 -1.81 -19.17 6.18
CA GLN A 119 -2.57 -19.16 7.44
C GLN A 119 -3.49 -17.92 7.58
N SER A 120 -3.39 -16.95 6.66
CA SER A 120 -4.15 -15.70 6.72
C SER A 120 -4.30 -15.14 5.30
N THR A 121 -5.20 -15.71 4.50
CA THR A 121 -5.48 -15.23 3.14
C THR A 121 -6.99 -15.17 2.90
N PRO A 122 -7.55 -13.99 2.52
CA PRO A 122 -6.85 -12.73 2.24
C PRO A 122 -6.33 -12.05 3.52
N ALA A 123 -5.46 -11.06 3.37
CA ALA A 123 -5.02 -10.22 4.50
C ALA A 123 -6.24 -9.63 5.23
N GLU A 124 -6.10 -9.44 6.54
CA GLU A 124 -7.07 -8.67 7.32
C GLU A 124 -7.27 -7.28 6.71
N LYS A 125 -8.45 -6.71 6.94
CA LYS A 125 -8.82 -5.36 6.47
C LYS A 125 -8.16 -4.29 7.34
N LEU A 126 -6.84 -4.33 7.40
CA LEU A 126 -5.99 -3.40 8.13
C LEU A 126 -4.87 -2.92 7.20
N VAL A 127 -4.53 -1.64 7.33
CA VAL A 127 -3.41 -0.99 6.66
C VAL A 127 -2.52 -0.31 7.68
N GLN A 128 -1.22 -0.56 7.57
CA GLN A 128 -0.21 0.16 8.31
C GLN A 128 0.27 1.36 7.50
N ARG A 129 0.19 2.54 8.09
CA ARG A 129 0.78 3.79 7.59
C ARG A 129 2.11 4.03 8.28
N ARG A 130 3.08 4.56 7.54
CA ARG A 130 4.39 4.94 8.07
C ARG A 130 4.56 6.45 7.89
N ILE A 131 4.74 7.16 8.98
CA ILE A 131 4.91 8.61 8.99
C ILE A 131 6.33 8.90 9.47
N GLN A 132 7.08 9.64 8.66
CA GLN A 132 8.42 10.07 8.99
C GLN A 132 8.35 11.49 9.56
N TYR A 133 8.80 11.66 10.80
CA TYR A 133 8.93 13.00 11.38
C TYR A 133 10.35 13.52 11.13
N SER A 134 10.48 14.70 10.52
CA SER A 134 11.75 15.39 10.33
C SER A 134 12.14 16.11 11.63
N SER A 135 12.62 15.36 12.62
CA SER A 135 13.42 15.91 13.73
C SER A 135 14.88 15.49 13.54
N SER A 136 15.78 16.00 14.39
CA SER A 136 17.20 15.66 14.40
C SER A 136 17.48 14.15 14.47
N GLU A 137 16.51 13.36 14.96
CA GLU A 137 16.50 11.91 14.89
C GLU A 137 15.22 11.40 14.20
N PRO A 138 15.32 10.71 13.05
CA PRO A 138 14.17 10.17 12.34
C PRO A 138 13.51 9.03 13.13
N LEU A 139 12.37 9.31 13.78
CA LEU A 139 11.54 8.30 14.43
C LEU A 139 10.33 7.95 13.54
N PRO A 140 10.31 6.77 12.90
CA PRO A 140 9.18 6.38 12.07
C PRO A 140 7.99 5.94 12.95
N ILE A 141 6.89 6.69 12.89
CA ILE A 141 5.63 6.30 13.53
C ILE A 141 4.91 5.29 12.62
N LYS A 142 4.42 4.21 13.22
CA LYS A 142 3.57 3.21 12.54
C LYS A 142 2.17 3.25 13.14
N ILE A 143 1.16 3.40 12.28
CA ILE A 143 -0.25 3.44 12.68
C ILE A 143 -0.98 2.35 11.92
N TRP A 144 -1.80 1.56 12.60
CA TRP A 144 -2.74 0.62 11.97
C TRP A 144 -4.11 1.27 11.86
N GLU A 145 -4.68 1.21 10.65
CA GLU A 145 -5.98 1.78 10.26
C GLU A 145 -6.84 0.66 9.67
N GLU A 146 -8.13 0.65 9.93
CA GLU A 146 -9.06 -0.28 9.29
C GLU A 146 -9.32 0.08 7.82
N THR A 147 -9.20 -0.90 6.93
CA THR A 147 -9.54 -0.76 5.50
C THR A 147 -11.00 -1.19 5.29
N GLY A 148 -11.94 -0.36 5.74
CA GLY A 148 -13.37 -0.59 5.57
C GLY A 148 -14.18 0.69 5.75
N ASN A 149 -15.03 1.01 4.77
CA ASN A 149 -16.12 1.98 4.83
C ASN A 149 -15.89 3.27 5.67
N SER A 150 -15.11 4.20 5.10
CA SER A 150 -14.93 5.62 5.50
C SER A 150 -14.57 5.84 6.98
N ILE A 151 -13.30 6.17 7.21
CA ILE A 151 -12.75 6.62 8.51
C ILE A 151 -13.47 7.85 9.08
N ALA A 152 -14.23 8.59 8.26
CA ALA A 152 -15.06 9.72 8.67
C ALA A 152 -16.18 9.35 9.67
N ARG A 153 -16.41 8.05 9.94
CA ARG A 153 -17.40 7.60 10.93
C ARG A 153 -16.85 7.41 12.34
N HIS A 154 -15.53 7.47 12.54
CA HIS A 154 -14.89 7.09 13.81
C HIS A 154 -14.15 8.23 14.53
N ILE A 155 -14.33 9.48 14.08
CA ILE A 155 -13.88 10.67 14.82
C ILE A 155 -15.15 11.37 15.33
N TRP A 156 -15.43 11.23 16.63
CA TRP A 156 -16.42 11.99 17.38
C TRP A 156 -15.72 12.81 18.45
#